data_AF-A0A1P8XFS1-F1
#
_entry.id   AF-A0A1P8XFS1-F1
#
_cell.length_a   1.000
_cell.length_b   1.000
_cell.length_c   1.000
_cell.angle_alpha   90.00
_cell.angle_beta   90.00
_cell.angle_gamma   90.00
#
_symmetry.space_group_name_H-M   'P 1'
#
loop_
_entity.id
_entity.type
_entity.pdbx_description
1 polymer ?
#
loop_
_entity_poly.entity_id
_entity_poly.type
_entity_poly.pdbx_seq_one_letter_code
_entity_poly.pdbx_strand_id
1 'polypeptide(L)'
;MPRPSRIAMTSLVALAAAATVATPTAQALPLDGPLIQTTCSYAQIEAALRVEAPQAADRLAGNTNAQNRIQELLSLPVDQRQARIQGFLDRNPDMARIAEERRATPAGQQMMARMARVAETCPSY
;
A
#
# COMPACT_ATOMS: atom_id res chain seq x y z
N MET A 1 2.85 -36.70 66.66
CA MET A 1 3.13 -35.46 65.90
C MET A 1 4.65 -35.42 65.73
N PRO A 2 5.19 -35.69 64.53
CA PRO A 2 5.23 -34.77 63.37
C PRO A 2 4.82 -35.41 62.01
N ARG A 3 4.38 -34.57 61.07
CA ARG A 3 4.26 -34.82 59.62
C ARG A 3 5.46 -34.15 58.91
N PRO A 4 5.59 -34.19 57.57
CA PRO A 4 5.75 -35.31 56.63
C PRO A 4 7.00 -35.08 55.73
N SER A 5 7.40 -36.03 54.88
CA SER A 5 8.16 -35.67 53.67
C SER A 5 7.67 -36.49 52.48
N ARG A 6 7.18 -35.74 51.51
CA ARG A 6 6.46 -36.21 50.31
C ARG A 6 7.47 -36.77 49.32
N ILE A 7 7.17 -37.97 48.84
CA ILE A 7 7.91 -38.65 47.78
C ILE A 7 7.78 -37.82 46.50
N ALA A 8 8.94 -37.58 45.88
CA ALA A 8 9.10 -36.89 44.62
C ALA A 8 8.43 -37.66 43.48
N MET A 9 7.59 -36.96 42.71
CA MET A 9 7.11 -37.40 41.41
C MET A 9 7.60 -36.41 40.37
N THR A 10 8.76 -36.74 39.78
CA THR A 10 9.22 -36.24 38.49
C THR A 10 8.29 -36.77 37.41
N SER A 11 7.69 -35.89 36.59
CA SER A 11 7.31 -36.20 35.21
C SER A 11 6.79 -34.96 34.46
N LEU A 12 7.56 -34.60 33.43
CA LEU A 12 7.16 -33.94 32.17
C LEU A 12 6.50 -32.56 32.25
N VAL A 13 7.36 -31.55 32.21
CA VAL A 13 7.03 -30.26 31.56
C VAL A 13 6.85 -30.55 30.07
N ALA A 14 5.61 -30.70 29.62
CA ALA A 14 5.29 -30.59 28.20
C ALA A 14 5.35 -29.11 27.82
N LEU A 15 6.51 -28.64 27.34
CA LEU A 15 6.56 -27.43 26.53
C LEU A 15 5.76 -27.71 25.25
N ALA A 16 4.48 -27.39 25.27
CA ALA A 16 3.74 -27.14 24.04
C ALA A 16 4.26 -25.82 23.48
N ALA A 17 5.38 -25.88 22.76
CA ALA A 17 5.73 -24.87 21.79
C ALA A 17 4.68 -24.96 20.67
N ALA A 18 3.53 -24.33 20.89
CA ALA A 18 2.63 -23.99 19.80
C ALA A 18 3.44 -23.05 18.92
N ALA A 19 4.04 -23.62 17.87
CA ALA A 19 4.56 -22.87 16.76
C ALA A 19 3.37 -22.04 16.25
N THR A 20 3.31 -20.77 16.68
CA THR A 20 2.50 -19.78 16.00
C THR A 20 3.07 -19.73 14.60
N VAL A 21 2.44 -20.47 13.69
CA VAL A 21 2.65 -20.30 12.27
C VAL A 21 2.26 -18.85 12.05
N ALA A 22 3.26 -17.97 11.99
CA ALA A 22 3.06 -16.62 11.54
C ALA A 22 2.61 -16.78 10.09
N THR A 23 1.30 -16.88 9.88
CA THR A 23 0.73 -16.62 8.58
C THR A 23 1.31 -15.27 8.18
N PRO A 24 2.04 -15.16 7.06
CA PRO A 24 2.41 -13.85 6.59
C PRO A 24 1.09 -13.11 6.40
N THR A 25 0.79 -12.20 7.34
CA THR A 25 -0.25 -11.22 7.13
C THR A 25 0.19 -10.54 5.86
N ALA A 26 -0.52 -10.76 4.75
CA ALA A 26 -0.31 -10.01 3.53
C ALA A 26 -0.30 -8.55 3.96
N GLN A 27 0.89 -7.94 3.99
CA GLN A 27 1.01 -6.57 4.47
C GLN A 27 0.26 -5.75 3.44
N ALA A 28 -0.92 -5.27 3.81
CA ALA A 28 -1.76 -4.50 2.92
C ALA A 28 -0.91 -3.35 2.36
N LEU A 29 -0.87 -3.23 1.04
CA LEU A 29 -0.10 -2.19 0.38
C LEU A 29 -0.55 -0.85 0.99
N PRO A 30 0.34 0.00 1.55
CA PRO A 30 -0.12 1.26 2.13
C PRO A 30 -0.79 2.11 1.03
N LEU A 31 -2.09 2.36 1.19
CA LEU A 31 -2.97 3.11 0.28
C LEU A 31 -3.25 4.54 0.79
N ASP A 32 -2.35 5.04 1.61
CA ASP A 32 -2.34 6.38 2.20
C ASP A 32 -1.46 7.37 1.40
N GLY A 33 -1.02 6.99 0.20
CA GLY A 33 -0.20 7.84 -0.66
C GLY A 33 -0.87 9.20 -0.97
N PRO A 34 -0.10 10.29 -1.09
CA PRO A 34 -0.62 11.65 -1.14
C PRO A 34 -1.50 11.95 -2.37
N LEU A 35 -1.27 11.28 -3.50
CA LEU A 35 -2.16 11.38 -4.67
C LEU A 35 -3.53 10.70 -4.46
N ILE A 36 -3.64 9.75 -3.54
CA ILE A 36 -4.93 9.13 -3.20
C ILE A 36 -5.74 10.11 -2.33
N GLN A 37 -5.05 10.79 -1.40
CA GLN A 37 -5.64 11.73 -0.46
C GLN A 37 -5.85 13.16 -1.01
N THR A 38 -5.36 13.43 -2.21
CA THR A 38 -5.40 14.79 -2.79
C THR A 38 -6.82 15.27 -3.09
N THR A 39 -7.03 16.57 -2.94
CA THR A 39 -8.23 17.31 -3.37
C THR A 39 -8.08 17.89 -4.78
N CYS A 40 -6.90 17.77 -5.39
CA CYS A 40 -6.65 18.27 -6.75
C CYS A 40 -7.53 17.56 -7.79
N SER A 41 -7.98 18.33 -8.77
CA SER A 41 -8.65 17.79 -9.95
C SER A 41 -7.66 17.04 -10.86
N TYR A 42 -8.20 16.25 -11.79
CA TYR A 42 -7.38 15.55 -12.78
C TYR A 42 -6.50 16.52 -13.59
N ALA A 43 -7.04 17.65 -14.02
CA ALA A 43 -6.29 18.64 -14.81
C ALA A 43 -5.11 19.23 -14.02
N GLN A 44 -5.30 19.50 -12.73
CA GLN A 44 -4.26 19.99 -11.83
C GLN A 44 -3.15 18.95 -11.62
N ILE A 45 -3.53 17.68 -11.42
CA ILE A 45 -2.58 16.58 -11.28
C ILE A 45 -1.82 16.38 -12.59
N GLU A 46 -2.48 16.42 -13.75
CA GLU A 46 -1.83 16.28 -15.05
C GLU A 46 -0.83 17.42 -15.31
N ALA A 47 -1.21 18.66 -15.00
CA ALA A 47 -0.33 19.83 -15.12
C ALA A 47 0.91 19.69 -14.23
N ALA A 48 0.74 19.35 -12.94
CA ALA A 48 1.84 19.08 -12.03
C ALA A 48 2.70 17.89 -12.49
N LEU A 49 2.07 16.82 -12.99
CA LEU A 49 2.76 15.63 -13.48
C LEU A 49 3.68 15.93 -14.67
N ARG A 50 3.27 16.82 -15.59
CA ARG A 50 4.11 17.26 -16.73
C ARG A 50 5.37 17.99 -16.29
N VAL A 51 5.34 18.66 -15.14
CA VAL A 51 6.50 19.37 -14.57
C VAL A 51 7.39 18.42 -13.78
N GLU A 52 6.81 17.68 -12.83
CA GLU A 52 7.59 16.90 -11.85
C GLU A 52 8.03 15.52 -12.36
N ALA A 53 7.27 14.95 -13.30
CA ALA A 53 7.54 13.64 -13.88
C ALA A 53 7.12 13.58 -15.36
N PRO A 54 7.80 14.32 -16.27
CA PRO A 54 7.41 14.43 -17.67
C PRO A 54 7.29 13.07 -18.37
N GLN A 55 8.22 12.14 -18.12
CA GLN A 55 8.14 10.78 -18.67
C GLN A 55 6.92 9.98 -18.18
N ALA A 56 6.43 10.25 -16.97
CA ALA A 56 5.19 9.66 -16.47
C ALA A 56 3.97 10.31 -17.12
N ALA A 57 4.00 11.63 -17.32
CA ALA A 57 2.97 12.35 -18.07
C ALA A 57 2.84 11.84 -19.50
N ASP A 58 3.95 11.62 -20.23
CA ASP A 58 3.92 11.08 -21.59
C ASP A 58 3.31 9.68 -21.64
N ARG A 59 3.67 8.82 -20.68
CA ARG A 59 3.07 7.48 -20.57
C ARG A 59 1.58 7.53 -20.25
N LEU A 60 1.15 8.48 -19.42
CA LEU A 60 -0.26 8.67 -19.11
C LEU A 60 -1.03 9.23 -20.32
N ALA A 61 -0.47 10.21 -21.02
CA ALA A 61 -1.04 10.80 -22.23
C ALA A 61 -1.25 9.76 -23.34
N GLY A 62 -0.33 8.79 -23.47
CA GLY A 62 -0.45 7.67 -24.40
C GLY A 62 -1.42 6.55 -23.97
N ASN A 63 -2.05 6.63 -22.79
CA ASN A 63 -2.89 5.58 -22.23
C ASN A 63 -4.27 6.11 -21.77
N THR A 64 -5.23 6.18 -22.70
CA THR A 64 -6.60 6.64 -22.43
C THR A 64 -7.30 5.83 -21.33
N ASN A 65 -7.04 4.52 -21.24
CA ASN A 65 -7.64 3.70 -20.18
C ASN A 65 -7.14 4.13 -18.80
N ALA A 66 -5.84 4.42 -18.66
CA ALA A 66 -5.27 4.90 -17.40
C ALA A 66 -5.84 6.28 -17.04
N GLN A 67 -5.97 7.19 -18.01
CA GLN A 67 -6.57 8.51 -17.78
C GLN A 67 -8.00 8.39 -17.23
N ASN A 68 -8.84 7.59 -17.88
CA ASN A 68 -10.22 7.38 -17.45
C ASN A 68 -10.30 6.78 -16.04
N ARG A 69 -9.44 5.82 -15.71
CA ARG A 69 -9.39 5.22 -14.36
C ARG A 69 -8.95 6.22 -13.30
N ILE A 70 -7.99 7.09 -13.60
CA ILE A 70 -7.57 8.13 -12.66
C ILE A 70 -8.71 9.13 -12.46
N GLN A 71 -9.39 9.56 -13.51
CA GLN A 71 -10.54 10.45 -13.41
C GLN A 71 -11.69 9.83 -12.62
N GLU A 72 -12.02 8.56 -12.86
CA GLU A 72 -13.00 7.80 -12.08
C GLU A 72 -12.59 7.73 -10.61
N LEU A 73 -11.32 7.45 -10.32
CA LEU A 73 -10.84 7.40 -8.95
C LEU A 73 -10.96 8.78 -8.28
N LEU A 74 -10.54 9.86 -8.96
CA LEU A 74 -10.56 11.21 -8.41
C LEU A 74 -11.98 11.75 -8.21
N SER A 75 -12.99 11.23 -8.91
CA SER A 75 -14.38 11.61 -8.68
C SER A 75 -14.98 10.97 -7.42
N LEU A 76 -14.33 9.95 -6.86
CA LEU A 76 -14.76 9.32 -5.61
C LEU A 76 -14.27 10.12 -4.38
N PRO A 77 -15.03 10.10 -3.26
CA PRO A 77 -14.53 10.48 -1.95
C PRO A 77 -13.24 9.72 -1.57
N VAL A 78 -12.35 10.36 -0.81
CA VAL A 78 -11.00 9.82 -0.50
C VAL A 78 -11.06 8.42 0.14
N ASP A 79 -12.00 8.19 1.06
CA ASP A 79 -12.24 6.89 1.69
C ASP A 79 -12.66 5.83 0.67
N GLN A 80 -13.48 6.20 -0.31
CA GLN A 80 -13.90 5.30 -1.39
C GLN A 80 -12.78 5.02 -2.39
N ARG A 81 -11.83 5.94 -2.58
CA ARG A 81 -10.64 5.71 -3.43
C ARG A 81 -9.80 4.56 -2.89
N GLN A 82 -9.54 4.57 -1.58
CA GLN A 82 -8.77 3.51 -0.92
C GLN A 82 -9.48 2.16 -1.05
N ALA A 83 -10.78 2.11 -0.78
CA ALA A 83 -11.57 0.89 -0.96
C ALA A 83 -11.57 0.40 -2.41
N ARG A 84 -11.64 1.31 -3.40
CA ARG A 84 -11.60 0.97 -4.83
C ARG A 84 -10.26 0.37 -5.23
N ILE A 85 -9.15 0.95 -4.78
CA ILE A 85 -7.80 0.44 -5.05
C ILE A 85 -7.58 -0.89 -4.33
N GLN A 86 -7.96 -0.98 -3.05
CA GLN A 86 -7.80 -2.22 -2.28
C GLN A 86 -8.58 -3.37 -2.93
N GLY A 87 -9.86 -3.15 -3.25
CA GLY A 87 -10.66 -4.16 -3.94
C GLY A 87 -10.15 -4.52 -5.34
N PHE A 88 -9.41 -3.62 -6.01
CA PHE A 88 -8.68 -3.97 -7.23
C PHE A 88 -7.49 -4.89 -6.93
N LEU A 89 -6.66 -4.56 -5.94
CA LEU A 89 -5.51 -5.38 -5.54
C LEU A 89 -5.92 -6.76 -5.02
N ASP A 90 -6.99 -6.84 -4.22
CA ASP A 90 -7.51 -8.11 -3.69
C ASP A 90 -7.95 -9.06 -4.81
N ARG A 91 -8.56 -8.53 -5.87
CA ARG A 91 -8.95 -9.31 -7.06
C ARG A 91 -7.81 -9.58 -8.03
N ASN A 92 -6.66 -8.91 -7.86
CA ASN A 92 -5.51 -9.00 -8.75
C ASN A 92 -4.23 -9.18 -7.91
N PRO A 93 -4.02 -10.35 -7.28
CA PRO A 93 -2.92 -10.58 -6.34
C PRO A 93 -1.53 -10.39 -6.98
N ASP A 94 -1.39 -10.69 -8.27
CA ASP A 94 -0.14 -10.40 -9.00
C ASP A 94 0.17 -8.91 -9.06
N MET A 95 -0.84 -8.06 -9.19
CA MET A 95 -0.64 -6.60 -9.19
C MET A 95 -0.23 -6.10 -7.81
N ALA A 96 -0.78 -6.68 -6.74
CA ALA A 96 -0.37 -6.37 -5.38
C ALA A 96 1.11 -6.71 -5.17
N ARG A 97 1.52 -7.92 -5.57
CA ARG A 97 2.93 -8.36 -5.49
C ARG A 97 3.87 -7.49 -6.32
N ILE A 98 3.53 -7.19 -7.58
CA ILE A 98 4.34 -6.31 -8.43
C ILE A 98 4.47 -4.92 -7.80
N ALA A 99 3.41 -4.40 -7.21
CA ALA A 99 3.46 -3.09 -6.56
C ALA A 99 4.35 -3.10 -5.31
N GLU A 100 4.30 -4.16 -4.50
CA GLU A 100 5.18 -4.37 -3.35
C GLU A 100 6.65 -4.49 -3.76
N GLU A 101 6.94 -5.39 -4.71
CA GLU A 101 8.28 -5.60 -5.27
C GLU A 101 8.86 -4.29 -5.81
N ARG A 102 8.08 -3.52 -6.58
CA ARG A 102 8.53 -2.24 -7.12
C ARG A 102 8.82 -1.22 -6.03
N ARG A 103 7.95 -1.10 -5.01
CA ARG A 103 8.15 -0.17 -3.88
C ARG A 103 9.42 -0.48 -3.09
N ALA A 104 9.84 -1.74 -3.01
CA ALA A 104 11.08 -2.13 -2.34
C ALA A 104 12.35 -1.71 -3.10
N THR A 105 12.25 -1.26 -4.36
CA THR A 105 13.41 -0.84 -5.17
C THR A 105 13.74 0.65 -5.01
N PRO A 106 15.01 1.08 -5.19
CA PRO A 106 15.38 2.50 -5.22
C PRO A 106 14.62 3.31 -6.27
N ALA A 107 14.39 2.71 -7.45
CA ALA A 107 13.61 3.35 -8.52
C ALA A 107 12.15 3.54 -8.11
N GLY A 108 11.55 2.59 -7.40
CA GLY A 108 10.21 2.71 -6.84
C GLY A 108 10.12 3.81 -5.78
N GLN A 109 11.09 3.90 -4.88
CA GLN A 109 11.14 4.97 -3.87
C GLN A 109 11.25 6.36 -4.52
N GLN A 110 12.09 6.52 -5.55
CA GLN A 110 12.18 7.76 -6.32
C GLN A 110 10.86 8.10 -7.02
N MET A 111 10.19 7.10 -7.58
CA MET A 111 8.88 7.29 -8.19
C MET A 111 7.85 7.78 -7.17
N MET A 112 7.79 7.16 -5.98
CA MET A 112 6.89 7.58 -4.91
C MET A 112 7.18 9.02 -4.45
N ALA A 113 8.46 9.40 -4.33
CA ALA A 113 8.86 10.77 -3.99
C ALA A 113 8.43 11.79 -5.05
N ARG A 114 8.56 11.47 -6.34
CA ARG A 114 8.06 12.33 -7.43
C ARG A 114 6.54 12.47 -7.39
N MET A 115 5.81 11.37 -7.18
CA MET A 115 4.35 11.41 -7.05
C MET A 115 3.91 12.21 -5.82
N ALA A 116 4.67 12.17 -4.72
CA ALA A 116 4.42 13.02 -3.56
C ALA A 116 4.58 14.50 -3.90
N ARG A 117 5.62 14.86 -4.66
CA ARG A 117 5.81 16.23 -5.15
C ARG A 117 4.67 16.68 -6.06
N VAL A 118 4.17 15.83 -6.95
CA VAL A 118 2.99 16.13 -7.77
C VAL A 118 1.78 16.45 -6.89
N ALA A 119 1.53 15.65 -5.85
CA ALA A 119 0.42 15.88 -4.93
C ALA A 119 0.57 17.19 -4.13
N GLU A 120 1.80 17.56 -3.81
CA GLU A 120 2.13 18.80 -3.11
C GLU A 120 1.97 20.04 -4.00
N THR A 121 2.35 19.96 -5.27
CA THR A 121 2.35 21.12 -6.19
C THR A 121 1.08 21.28 -7.01
N CYS A 122 0.26 20.23 -7.14
CA CYS A 122 -0.98 20.29 -7.91
C CYS A 122 -1.96 21.42 -7.51
N PRO A 123 -2.07 21.89 -6.25
CA PRO A 123 -2.96 23.01 -5.93
C PRO A 123 -2.54 24.35 -6.56
N SER A 124 -1.31 24.46 -7.07
CA SER A 124 -0.80 25.66 -7.75
C SER A 124 -1.12 25.72 -9.25
N TYR A 125 -1.79 24.69 -9.77
CA TYR A 125 -2.31 24.62 -11.14
C TYR A 125 -3.84 24.72 -11.14
#